data_AF-A0A3Q0IZ07-F1
#
_entry.id   AF-A0A3Q0IZ07-F1
#
_cell.length_a   1.000
_cell.length_b   1.000
_cell.length_c   1.000
_cell.angle_alpha   90.00
_cell.angle_beta   90.00
_cell.angle_gamma   90.00
#
_symmetry.space_group_name_H-M   'P 1'
#
loop_
_entity.id
_entity.type
_entity.pdbx_description
1 polymer ?
#
loop_
_entity_poly.entity_id
_entity_poly.type
_entity_poly.pdbx_seq_one_letter_code
_entity_poly.pdbx_strand_id
1 'polypeptide(L)'
;PSGFCVTVEAYRQHLIRNTTLSNVISQLDSAHEEDLEFKCKKLQSLWEASRLEDDFKVTLASHLDENKIYAVRSSGIDEDLGSTSAAGQNDTVLGVSGCKSVGDSIVLCWSSLFSYHAVQYRRKNGLKVSSSEMCVLVQEMVPEVLAAGVLFSCDPVTGNPWTSILSCNYGLGLSVVGASSDPDTFTLVRDATNDYRVQHKKCGNKENKTVYQGNNSQKSQFFLGLVNRSQQFNRWRH
;
A
#
# COMPACT_ATOMS: atom_id res chain seq x y z
N PRO A 1 6.84 11.07 -7.75
CA PRO A 1 5.84 11.85 -6.97
C PRO A 1 6.48 12.38 -5.70
N SER A 2 6.18 13.62 -5.31
CA SER A 2 6.66 14.19 -4.04
C SER A 2 6.04 13.46 -2.86
N GLY A 3 6.72 13.49 -1.71
CA GLY A 3 6.24 12.82 -0.51
C GLY A 3 7.25 12.91 0.62
N PHE A 4 6.91 12.27 1.73
CA PHE A 4 7.77 12.18 2.91
C PHE A 4 7.62 10.81 3.57
N CYS A 5 8.53 10.52 4.49
CA CYS A 5 8.55 9.29 5.27
C CYS A 5 8.28 9.64 6.73
N VAL A 6 7.24 9.03 7.29
CA VAL A 6 7.03 8.97 8.73
C VAL A 6 7.97 7.90 9.27
N THR A 7 8.96 8.34 10.03
CA THR A 7 10.08 7.49 10.46
C THR A 7 9.64 6.41 11.45
N VAL A 8 10.49 5.39 11.60
CA VAL A 8 10.36 4.38 12.66
C VAL A 8 10.38 5.02 14.06
N GLU A 9 11.07 6.14 14.23
CA GLU A 9 11.10 6.85 15.51
C GLU A 9 9.72 7.38 15.89
N ALA A 10 8.93 7.87 14.93
CA ALA A 10 7.55 8.29 15.20
C ALA A 10 6.68 7.11 15.69
N TYR A 11 6.86 5.91 15.12
CA TYR A 11 6.20 4.69 15.59
C TYR A 11 6.61 4.35 17.03
N ARG A 12 7.92 4.40 17.34
CA ARG A 12 8.43 4.13 18.69
C ARG A 12 7.90 5.12 19.72
N GLN A 13 7.91 6.42 19.39
CA GLN A 13 7.36 7.46 20.25
C GLN A 13 5.87 7.26 20.51
N HIS A 14 5.10 6.88 19.47
CA HIS A 14 3.69 6.56 19.63
C HIS A 14 3.46 5.39 20.58
N LEU A 15 4.28 4.33 20.50
CA LEU A 15 4.21 3.19 21.42
C LEU A 15 4.59 3.56 22.86
N ILE A 16 5.67 4.32 23.07
CA ILE A 16 6.13 4.74 24.41
C ILE A 16 5.00 5.45 25.16
N ARG A 17 4.23 6.28 24.46
CA ARG A 17 3.12 7.05 25.04
C ARG A 17 1.82 6.24 25.17
N ASN A 18 1.71 5.09 24.51
CA ASN A 18 0.56 4.18 24.54
C ASN A 18 0.95 2.84 25.20
N THR A 19 1.18 2.84 26.51
CA THR A 19 1.64 1.65 27.27
C THR A 19 0.74 0.42 27.11
N THR A 20 -0.57 0.61 26.95
CA THR A 20 -1.51 -0.48 26.66
C THR A 20 -1.18 -1.21 25.36
N LEU A 21 -0.81 -0.48 24.29
CA LEU A 21 -0.40 -1.08 23.02
C LEU A 21 0.88 -1.89 23.21
N SER A 22 1.91 -1.30 23.80
CA SER A 22 3.19 -1.98 24.04
C SER A 22 3.02 -3.24 24.88
N ASN A 23 2.18 -3.20 25.92
CA ASN A 23 1.89 -4.36 26.76
C ASN A 23 1.23 -5.49 25.96
N VAL A 24 0.21 -5.20 25.15
CA VAL A 24 -0.46 -6.21 24.34
C VAL A 24 0.48 -6.78 23.27
N ILE A 25 1.28 -5.93 22.61
CA ILE A 25 2.28 -6.36 21.62
C ILE A 25 3.28 -7.35 22.21
N SER A 26 3.80 -7.08 23.42
CA SER A 26 4.75 -7.97 24.10
C SER A 26 4.21 -9.37 24.41
N GLN A 27 2.88 -9.53 24.47
CA GLN A 27 2.22 -10.81 24.76
C GLN A 27 1.99 -11.67 23.51
N LEU A 28 2.22 -11.14 22.30
CA LEU A 28 1.95 -11.85 21.06
C LEU A 28 2.98 -12.96 20.77
N ASP A 29 4.25 -12.77 21.15
CA ASP A 29 5.31 -13.76 20.90
C ASP A 29 5.00 -15.10 21.59
N SER A 30 4.49 -15.02 22.83
CA SER A 30 4.17 -16.18 23.67
C SER A 30 2.69 -16.58 23.64
N ALA A 31 1.87 -16.00 22.76
CA ALA A 31 0.45 -16.31 22.69
C ALA A 31 0.22 -17.75 22.17
N HIS A 32 -0.74 -18.48 22.74
CA HIS A 32 -1.19 -19.74 22.17
C HIS A 32 -1.90 -19.50 20.83
N GLU A 33 -1.81 -20.47 19.92
CA GLU A 33 -2.35 -20.34 18.56
C GLU A 33 -3.87 -20.10 18.56
N GLU A 34 -4.59 -20.76 19.47
CA GLU A 34 -6.04 -20.63 19.65
C GLU A 34 -6.49 -19.21 20.03
N ASP A 35 -5.64 -18.46 20.75
CA ASP A 35 -5.92 -17.09 21.21
C ASP A 35 -5.39 -16.01 20.25
N LEU A 36 -4.53 -16.39 19.30
CA LEU A 36 -3.70 -15.45 18.55
C LEU A 36 -4.57 -14.49 17.71
N GLU A 37 -5.56 -15.02 17.00
CA GLU A 37 -6.45 -14.23 16.17
C GLU A 37 -7.24 -13.21 17.00
N PHE A 38 -7.77 -13.63 18.17
CA PHE A 38 -8.50 -12.75 19.08
C PHE A 38 -7.60 -11.62 19.61
N LYS A 39 -6.36 -11.95 20.02
CA LYS A 39 -5.38 -10.96 20.48
C LYS A 39 -4.99 -9.97 19.38
N CYS A 40 -4.81 -10.44 18.15
CA CYS A 40 -4.53 -9.58 16.99
C CYS A 40 -5.70 -8.60 16.74
N LYS A 41 -6.94 -9.09 16.69
CA LYS A 41 -8.13 -8.23 16.51
C LYS A 41 -8.26 -7.20 17.61
N LYS A 42 -8.08 -7.61 18.87
CA LYS A 42 -8.09 -6.68 20.02
C LYS A 42 -7.02 -5.60 19.89
N LEU A 43 -5.81 -5.98 19.47
CA LEU A 43 -4.72 -5.03 19.26
C LEU A 43 -5.03 -4.04 18.13
N GLN A 44 -5.62 -4.51 17.02
CA GLN A 44 -6.05 -3.64 15.92
C GLN A 44 -7.09 -2.60 16.40
N SER A 45 -8.08 -3.00 17.20
CA SER A 45 -9.03 -2.04 17.79
C SER A 45 -8.38 -1.04 18.74
N LEU A 46 -7.32 -1.43 19.46
CA LEU A 46 -6.55 -0.50 20.29
C LEU A 46 -5.77 0.51 19.44
N TRP A 47 -5.20 0.08 18.31
CA TRP A 47 -4.55 0.97 17.36
C TRP A 47 -5.54 1.97 16.77
N GLU A 48 -6.70 1.51 16.31
CA GLU A 48 -7.78 2.38 15.78
C GLU A 48 -8.25 3.42 16.79
N ALA A 49 -8.30 3.06 18.08
CA ALA A 49 -8.65 3.99 19.16
C ALA A 49 -7.49 4.90 19.59
N SER A 50 -6.26 4.58 19.21
CA SER A 50 -5.08 5.36 19.59
C SER A 50 -5.08 6.71 18.89
N ARG A 51 -4.67 7.75 19.62
CA ARG A 51 -4.64 9.12 19.10
C ARG A 51 -3.21 9.52 18.85
N LEU A 52 -2.97 10.09 17.66
CA LEU A 52 -1.73 10.80 17.39
C LEU A 52 -1.65 12.03 18.29
N GLU A 53 -0.43 12.37 18.68
CA GLU A 53 -0.12 13.51 19.52
C GLU A 53 -0.21 14.82 18.73
N ASP A 54 -0.43 15.93 19.44
CA ASP A 54 -0.67 17.21 18.78
C ASP A 54 0.59 17.78 18.12
N ASP A 55 1.77 17.55 18.71
CA ASP A 55 3.07 17.88 18.09
C ASP A 55 3.28 17.12 16.77
N PHE A 56 2.92 15.83 16.75
CA PHE A 56 2.95 15.00 15.56
C PHE A 56 1.96 15.51 14.50
N LYS A 57 0.72 15.84 14.88
CA LYS A 57 -0.28 16.38 13.95
C LYS A 57 0.15 17.72 13.35
N VAL A 58 0.74 18.61 14.15
CA VAL A 58 1.26 19.91 13.67
C VAL A 58 2.39 19.68 12.66
N THR A 59 3.31 18.77 12.96
CA THR A 59 4.42 18.42 12.05
C THR A 59 3.91 17.74 10.77
N LEU A 60 2.91 16.87 10.89
CA LEU A 60 2.28 16.22 9.75
C LEU A 60 1.59 17.26 8.85
N ALA A 61 0.80 18.16 9.44
CA ALA A 61 0.10 19.21 8.71
C ALA A 61 1.04 20.13 7.94
N SER A 62 2.24 20.43 8.46
CA SER A 62 3.21 21.29 7.77
C SER A 62 3.81 20.67 6.49
N HIS A 63 3.67 19.36 6.30
CA HIS A 63 4.12 18.63 5.10
C HIS A 63 2.99 18.31 4.13
N LEU A 64 1.75 18.66 4.48
CA LEU A 64 0.56 18.36 3.69
C LEU A 64 0.01 19.63 3.02
N ASP A 65 -0.51 19.45 1.81
CA ASP A 65 -1.31 20.43 1.08
C ASP A 65 -2.77 19.94 1.10
N GLU A 66 -3.67 20.78 1.60
CA GLU A 66 -5.09 20.44 1.74
C GLU A 66 -5.79 20.18 0.41
N ASN A 67 -5.23 20.69 -0.70
CA ASN A 67 -5.79 20.50 -2.04
C ASN A 67 -5.27 19.23 -2.73
N LYS A 68 -4.34 18.51 -2.09
CA LYS A 68 -3.74 17.31 -2.65
C LYS A 68 -4.31 16.05 -1.99
N ILE A 69 -4.17 14.96 -2.73
CA ILE A 69 -4.48 13.61 -2.27
C ILE A 69 -3.19 12.79 -2.19
N TYR A 70 -3.16 11.88 -1.24
CA TYR A 70 -1.98 11.12 -0.86
C TYR A 70 -2.26 9.62 -0.88
N ALA A 71 -1.23 8.86 -1.19
CA ALA A 71 -1.12 7.44 -0.94
C ALA A 71 -0.28 7.25 0.33
N VAL A 72 -0.83 6.52 1.30
CA VAL A 72 -0.17 6.18 2.56
C VAL A 72 0.20 4.69 2.49
N ARG A 73 1.49 4.40 2.51
CA ARG A 73 2.05 3.06 2.25
C ARG A 73 2.89 2.60 3.42
N SER A 74 2.58 1.43 3.93
CA SER A 74 3.46 0.68 4.81
C SER A 74 4.83 0.43 4.19
N SER A 75 5.87 0.48 5.01
CA SER A 75 7.24 0.10 4.64
C SER A 75 7.92 -0.51 5.86
N GLY A 76 7.64 -1.80 6.10
CA GLY A 76 8.18 -2.55 7.24
C GLY A 76 9.68 -2.83 7.09
N ILE A 77 10.44 -2.76 8.19
CA ILE A 77 11.89 -3.03 8.16
C ILE A 77 12.18 -4.49 7.80
N ASP A 78 11.29 -5.39 8.23
CA ASP A 78 11.44 -6.84 8.03
C ASP A 78 10.97 -7.32 6.66
N GLU A 79 10.47 -6.43 5.77
CA GLU A 79 9.99 -6.82 4.43
C GLU A 79 11.12 -7.38 3.55
N ASP A 80 12.36 -6.97 3.83
CA ASP A 80 13.57 -7.32 3.09
C ASP A 80 14.54 -8.23 3.87
N LEU A 81 14.17 -8.67 5.09
CA LEU A 81 15.00 -9.57 5.90
C LEU A 81 14.81 -11.04 5.46
N GLY A 82 15.45 -11.44 4.36
CA GLY A 82 15.60 -12.84 3.95
C GLY A 82 15.16 -13.17 2.52
N SER A 83 15.24 -14.46 2.15
CA SER A 83 14.89 -15.00 0.82
C SER A 83 13.39 -15.04 0.50
N THR A 84 12.55 -14.47 1.36
CA THR A 84 11.09 -14.47 1.21
C THR A 84 10.56 -13.06 1.44
N SER A 85 10.01 -12.47 0.38
CA SER A 85 9.41 -11.13 0.43
C SER A 85 8.07 -11.21 1.16
N ALA A 86 7.89 -10.38 2.19
CA ALA A 86 6.60 -10.17 2.84
C ALA A 86 5.66 -9.24 2.02
N ALA A 87 5.89 -9.15 0.70
CA ALA A 87 5.10 -8.32 -0.20
C ALA A 87 3.60 -8.65 -0.10
N GLY A 88 2.79 -7.61 0.10
CA GLY A 88 1.33 -7.70 0.14
C GLY A 88 0.73 -8.03 1.50
N GLN A 89 1.51 -8.07 2.58
CA GLN A 89 0.98 -8.30 3.94
C GLN A 89 0.57 -7.01 4.68
N ASN A 90 0.99 -5.85 4.19
CA ASN A 90 0.77 -4.56 4.84
C ASN A 90 -0.12 -3.63 4.02
N ASP A 91 -0.85 -2.77 4.72
CA ASP A 91 -1.91 -1.96 4.13
C ASP A 91 -1.37 -0.75 3.36
N THR A 92 -1.95 -0.52 2.19
CA THR A 92 -1.80 0.72 1.41
C THR A 92 -3.16 1.40 1.31
N VAL A 93 -3.22 2.67 1.72
CA VAL A 93 -4.42 3.50 1.61
C VAL A 93 -4.21 4.53 0.52
N LEU A 94 -5.12 4.62 -0.45
CA LEU A 94 -5.03 5.57 -1.56
C LEU A 94 -6.12 6.63 -1.47
N GLY A 95 -5.83 7.82 -2.00
CA GLY A 95 -6.82 8.87 -2.21
C GLY A 95 -7.14 9.66 -0.95
N VAL A 96 -6.23 9.66 0.02
CA VAL A 96 -6.41 10.27 1.34
C VAL A 96 -6.13 11.76 1.26
N SER A 97 -6.98 12.60 1.85
CA SER A 97 -6.76 14.06 1.91
C SER A 97 -6.99 14.59 3.32
N GLY A 98 -6.31 15.68 3.66
CA GLY A 98 -6.40 16.33 4.97
C GLY A 98 -5.62 15.61 6.08
N CYS A 99 -5.11 16.41 7.03
CA CYS A 99 -4.23 15.92 8.09
C CYS A 99 -4.83 14.80 8.93
N LYS A 100 -6.14 14.87 9.25
CA LYS A 100 -6.81 13.83 10.05
C LYS A 100 -6.81 12.49 9.34
N SER A 101 -7.29 12.43 8.09
CA SER A 101 -7.39 11.15 7.37
C SER A 101 -6.02 10.57 7.04
N VAL A 102 -5.01 11.42 6.76
CA VAL A 102 -3.62 10.96 6.60
C VAL A 102 -3.09 10.37 7.91
N GLY A 103 -3.33 11.03 9.04
CA GLY A 103 -2.98 10.53 10.37
C GLY A 103 -3.64 9.19 10.69
N ASP A 104 -4.95 9.07 10.48
CA ASP A 104 -5.71 7.83 10.68
C ASP A 104 -5.15 6.70 9.79
N SER A 105 -4.75 7.02 8.55
CA SER A 105 -4.15 6.06 7.63
C SER A 105 -2.74 5.61 8.05
N ILE A 106 -1.94 6.50 8.65
CA ILE A 106 -0.62 6.15 9.22
C ILE A 106 -0.80 5.14 10.36
N VAL A 107 -1.76 5.39 11.25
CA VAL A 107 -2.10 4.48 12.35
C VAL A 107 -2.60 3.14 11.82
N LEU A 108 -3.43 3.14 10.77
CA LEU A 108 -3.88 1.91 10.10
C LEU A 108 -2.69 1.11 9.55
N CYS A 109 -1.74 1.76 8.85
CA CYS A 109 -0.52 1.12 8.41
C CYS A 109 0.22 0.50 9.60
N TRP A 110 0.52 1.24 10.68
CA TRP A 110 1.20 0.66 11.86
C TRP A 110 0.45 -0.53 12.46
N SER A 111 -0.88 -0.47 12.50
CA SER A 111 -1.73 -1.57 12.94
C SER A 111 -1.62 -2.82 12.05
N SER A 112 -1.30 -2.67 10.76
CA SER A 112 -1.21 -3.80 9.81
C SER A 112 -0.07 -4.75 10.15
N LEU A 113 0.97 -4.29 10.85
CA LEU A 113 2.05 -5.15 11.38
C LEU A 113 1.51 -6.30 12.23
N PHE A 114 0.38 -6.08 12.88
CA PHE A 114 -0.24 -6.97 13.84
C PHE A 114 -1.52 -7.63 13.32
N SER A 115 -1.72 -7.64 12.00
CA SER A 115 -2.74 -8.50 11.40
C SER A 115 -2.43 -9.96 11.71
N TYR A 116 -3.48 -10.79 11.83
CA TYR A 116 -3.30 -12.21 12.17
C TYR A 116 -2.33 -12.92 11.21
N HIS A 117 -2.43 -12.63 9.91
CA HIS A 117 -1.54 -13.19 8.89
C HIS A 117 -0.09 -12.71 9.03
N ALA A 118 0.13 -11.41 9.27
CA ALA A 118 1.48 -10.87 9.46
C ALA A 118 2.14 -11.41 10.73
N VAL A 119 1.37 -11.59 11.81
CA VAL A 119 1.85 -12.18 13.07
C VAL A 119 2.17 -13.66 12.89
N GLN A 120 1.28 -14.44 12.28
CA GLN A 120 1.54 -15.85 11.98
C GLN A 120 2.78 -16.04 11.11
N TYR A 121 2.94 -15.21 10.08
CA TYR A 121 4.10 -15.26 9.19
C TYR A 121 5.40 -15.08 9.99
N ARG A 122 5.48 -14.03 10.82
CA ARG A 122 6.67 -13.77 11.64
C ARG A 122 6.96 -14.92 12.60
N ARG A 123 5.95 -15.41 13.32
CA ARG A 123 6.11 -16.55 14.25
C ARG A 123 6.60 -17.81 13.54
N LYS A 124 6.06 -18.14 12.36
CA LYS A 124 6.47 -19.30 11.56
C LYS A 124 7.91 -19.21 11.06
N ASN A 125 8.40 -17.99 10.82
CA ASN A 125 9.77 -17.73 10.38
C ASN A 125 10.74 -17.44 11.54
N GLY A 126 10.32 -17.64 12.79
CA GLY A 126 11.15 -17.38 13.98
C GLY A 126 11.46 -15.89 14.20
N LEU A 127 10.72 -14.99 13.53
CA LEU A 127 10.83 -13.55 13.72
C LEU A 127 10.01 -13.11 14.93
N LYS A 128 10.60 -12.26 15.74
CA LYS A 128 9.96 -11.73 16.94
C LYS A 128 8.93 -10.68 16.55
N VAL A 129 7.66 -10.91 16.91
CA VAL A 129 6.54 -10.02 16.59
C VAL A 129 6.66 -8.72 17.35
N SER A 130 7.08 -8.76 18.62
CA SER A 130 7.19 -7.56 19.46
C SER A 130 8.30 -6.58 19.05
N SER A 131 9.26 -7.00 18.22
CA SER A 131 10.27 -6.11 17.63
C SER A 131 9.88 -5.59 16.25
N SER A 132 8.64 -5.84 15.78
CA SER A 132 8.19 -5.37 14.48
C SER A 132 8.10 -3.85 14.48
N GLU A 133 8.74 -3.23 13.50
CA GLU A 133 8.84 -1.79 13.35
C GLU A 133 8.61 -1.39 11.89
N MET A 134 8.07 -0.20 11.69
CA MET A 134 7.71 0.26 10.35
C MET A 134 7.76 1.77 10.22
N CYS A 135 8.28 2.21 9.08
CA CYS A 135 8.05 3.55 8.58
C CYS A 135 6.85 3.59 7.63
N VAL A 136 6.26 4.77 7.46
CA VAL A 136 5.10 4.94 6.58
C VAL A 136 5.41 6.02 5.55
N LEU A 137 5.30 5.67 4.27
CA LEU A 137 5.51 6.60 3.17
C LEU A 137 4.20 7.32 2.86
N VAL A 138 4.22 8.64 2.86
CA VAL A 138 3.11 9.49 2.43
C VAL A 138 3.50 10.16 1.13
N GLN A 139 2.86 9.77 0.03
CA GLN A 139 3.24 10.19 -1.32
C GLN A 139 2.07 10.85 -2.03
N GLU A 140 2.31 12.03 -2.61
CA GLU A 140 1.32 12.71 -3.44
C GLU A 140 0.87 11.79 -4.59
N MET A 141 -0.45 11.70 -4.78
CA MET A 141 -1.02 10.94 -5.88
C MET A 141 -1.17 11.80 -7.12
N VAL A 142 -1.08 11.15 -8.28
CA VAL A 142 -1.45 11.72 -9.58
C VAL A 142 -2.84 11.16 -9.92
N PRO A 143 -3.94 11.88 -9.63
CA PRO A 143 -5.30 11.35 -9.82
C PRO A 143 -5.64 11.13 -11.31
N GLU A 144 -5.16 12.02 -12.17
CA GLU A 144 -5.49 12.04 -13.60
C GLU A 144 -4.45 11.24 -14.42
N VAL A 145 -4.36 9.94 -14.16
CA VAL A 145 -3.50 9.03 -14.94
C VAL A 145 -4.29 8.35 -16.06
N LEU A 146 -3.71 8.37 -17.26
CA LEU A 146 -4.26 7.63 -18.41
C LEU A 146 -4.08 6.12 -18.24
N ALA A 147 -2.90 5.71 -17.76
CA ALA A 147 -2.54 4.32 -17.53
C ALA A 147 -1.48 4.21 -16.43
N ALA A 148 -1.39 3.02 -15.85
CA ALA A 148 -0.37 2.62 -14.90
C ALA A 148 0.01 1.16 -15.13
N GLY A 149 1.15 0.74 -14.59
CA GLY A 149 1.66 -0.60 -14.84
C GLY A 149 2.77 -1.03 -13.90
N VAL A 150 3.22 -2.26 -14.10
CA VAL A 150 4.35 -2.89 -13.43
C VAL A 150 5.38 -3.26 -14.49
N LEU A 151 6.64 -2.94 -14.23
CA LEU A 151 7.77 -3.30 -15.09
C LEU A 151 8.73 -4.20 -14.32
N PHE A 152 9.00 -5.38 -14.87
CA PHE A 152 10.15 -6.19 -14.48
C PHE A 152 11.30 -5.87 -15.43
N SER A 153 12.43 -5.41 -14.89
CA SER A 153 13.61 -5.06 -15.70
C SER A 153 14.39 -6.28 -16.22
N CYS A 154 14.15 -7.45 -15.63
CA CYS A 154 14.62 -8.76 -16.07
C CYS A 154 13.42 -9.67 -16.26
N ASP A 155 13.55 -10.72 -17.07
CA ASP A 155 12.50 -11.72 -17.21
C ASP A 155 12.28 -12.42 -15.86
N PRO A 156 11.09 -12.31 -15.23
CA PRO A 156 10.82 -12.90 -13.92
C PRO A 156 10.75 -14.43 -13.95
N VAL A 157 10.63 -15.06 -15.13
CA VAL A 157 10.59 -16.51 -15.30
C VAL A 157 11.99 -17.07 -15.53
N THR A 158 12.76 -16.46 -16.45
CA THR A 158 14.08 -16.98 -16.84
C THR A 158 15.26 -16.29 -16.17
N GLY A 159 15.05 -15.12 -15.56
CA GLY A 159 16.10 -14.26 -15.02
C GLY A 159 16.90 -13.51 -16.08
N ASN A 160 16.52 -13.57 -17.36
CA ASN A 160 17.27 -12.93 -18.44
C ASN A 160 17.29 -11.38 -18.27
N PRO A 161 18.47 -10.76 -18.07
CA PRO A 161 18.58 -9.33 -17.83
C PRO A 161 18.40 -8.47 -19.09
N TRP A 162 18.38 -9.09 -20.27
CA TRP A 162 18.14 -8.43 -21.56
C TRP A 162 16.66 -8.34 -21.91
N THR A 163 15.79 -9.02 -21.16
CA THR A 163 14.35 -9.02 -21.40
C THR A 163 13.66 -8.31 -20.25
N SER A 164 12.80 -7.35 -20.56
CA SER A 164 11.92 -6.71 -19.59
C SER A 164 10.46 -6.99 -19.92
N ILE A 165 9.63 -7.13 -18.89
CA ILE A 165 8.20 -7.38 -19.04
C ILE A 165 7.43 -6.21 -18.45
N LEU A 166 6.66 -5.52 -19.30
CA LEU A 166 5.76 -4.43 -18.91
C LEU A 166 4.32 -4.91 -18.95
N SER A 167 3.62 -4.85 -17.83
CA SER A 167 2.17 -5.05 -17.75
C SER A 167 1.49 -3.72 -17.41
N CYS A 168 0.49 -3.29 -18.18
CA CYS A 168 -0.17 -2.01 -17.97
C CYS A 168 -1.67 -2.04 -18.23
N ASN A 169 -2.41 -1.21 -17.51
CA ASN A 169 -3.85 -1.02 -17.68
C ASN A 169 -4.20 0.47 -17.53
N TYR A 170 -5.41 0.84 -17.94
CA TYR A 170 -5.91 2.21 -17.80
C TYR A 170 -6.13 2.59 -16.34
N GLY A 171 -6.01 3.88 -16.05
CA GLY A 171 -6.24 4.45 -14.72
C GLY A 171 -5.13 4.11 -13.72
N LEU A 172 -5.48 4.09 -12.43
CA LEU A 172 -4.56 3.85 -11.32
C LEU A 172 -4.04 2.40 -11.32
N GLY A 173 -2.79 2.23 -10.87
CA GLY A 173 -2.04 0.96 -10.95
C GLY A 173 -2.61 -0.19 -10.11
N LEU A 174 -3.57 0.08 -9.21
CA LEU A 174 -4.18 -0.96 -8.38
C LEU A 174 -4.86 -2.05 -9.21
N SER A 175 -5.42 -1.70 -10.38
CA SER A 175 -6.04 -2.69 -11.28
C SER A 175 -5.04 -3.69 -11.86
N VAL A 176 -3.76 -3.31 -11.97
CA VAL A 176 -2.69 -4.17 -12.47
C VAL A 176 -2.13 -5.03 -11.33
N VAL A 177 -1.86 -4.41 -10.17
CA VAL A 177 -1.26 -5.10 -9.01
C VAL A 177 -2.24 -6.07 -8.35
N GLY A 178 -3.53 -5.71 -8.28
CA GLY A 178 -4.56 -6.55 -7.68
C GLY A 178 -5.13 -7.64 -8.61
N ALA A 179 -4.59 -7.80 -9.82
CA ALA A 179 -5.04 -8.77 -10.84
C ALA A 179 -6.56 -8.72 -11.13
N SER A 180 -7.21 -7.57 -10.93
CA SER A 180 -8.66 -7.39 -11.10
C SER A 180 -9.07 -7.14 -12.56
N SER A 181 -8.09 -7.07 -13.47
CA SER A 181 -8.27 -6.96 -14.92
C SER A 181 -7.12 -7.67 -15.63
N ASP A 182 -7.37 -8.16 -16.84
CA ASP A 182 -6.34 -8.64 -17.77
C ASP A 182 -5.67 -7.43 -18.45
N PRO A 183 -4.40 -7.09 -18.10
CA PRO A 183 -3.70 -5.91 -18.62
C PRO A 183 -3.07 -6.18 -19.99
N ASP A 184 -2.63 -5.13 -20.68
CA ASP A 184 -1.72 -5.31 -21.81
C ASP A 184 -0.34 -5.72 -21.29
N THR A 185 0.30 -6.69 -21.95
CA THR A 185 1.67 -7.13 -21.65
C THR A 185 2.58 -6.93 -22.85
N PHE A 186 3.74 -6.31 -22.62
CA PHE A 186 4.79 -6.10 -23.61
C PHE A 186 6.07 -6.80 -23.14
N THR A 187 6.68 -7.56 -24.05
CA THR A 187 8.03 -8.09 -23.87
C THR A 187 8.99 -7.17 -24.61
N LEU A 188 9.88 -6.54 -23.86
CA LEU A 188 10.90 -5.62 -24.38
C LEU A 188 12.25 -6.32 -24.35
N VAL A 189 13.01 -6.22 -25.43
CA VAL A 189 14.40 -6.71 -25.49
C VAL A 189 15.33 -5.51 -25.53
N ARG A 190 16.28 -5.47 -24.59
CA ARG A 190 17.37 -4.50 -24.54
C ARG A 190 18.53 -5.01 -25.37
N ASP A 191 19.06 -4.17 -26.26
CA ASP A 191 20.26 -4.50 -27.02
C ASP A 191 21.54 -3.98 -26.32
N ALA A 192 22.70 -4.24 -26.94
CA ALA A 192 24.01 -3.87 -26.37
C ALA A 192 24.21 -2.35 -26.23
N THR A 193 23.37 -1.52 -26.87
CA THR A 193 23.40 -0.05 -26.76
C THR A 193 22.50 0.49 -25.65
N ASN A 194 21.82 -0.40 -24.91
CA ASN A 194 20.77 -0.11 -23.93
C ASN A 194 19.46 0.43 -24.51
N ASP A 195 19.27 0.33 -25.84
CA ASP A 195 17.99 0.61 -26.47
C ASP A 195 17.03 -0.57 -26.32
N TYR A 196 15.74 -0.26 -26.17
CA TYR A 196 14.67 -1.25 -26.00
C TYR A 196 13.83 -1.38 -27.27
N ARG A 197 13.51 -2.61 -27.65
CA ARG A 197 12.59 -2.93 -28.75
C ARG A 197 11.46 -3.82 -28.25
N VAL A 198 10.24 -3.56 -28.73
CA VAL A 198 9.09 -4.44 -28.46
C VAL A 198 9.26 -5.72 -29.28
N GLN A 199 9.47 -6.85 -28.61
CA GLN A 199 9.53 -8.16 -29.25
C GLN A 199 8.16 -8.81 -29.37
N HIS A 200 7.35 -8.70 -28.31
CA HIS A 200 6.01 -9.26 -28.27
C HIS A 200 5.04 -8.31 -27.59
N LYS A 201 3.79 -8.33 -28.04
CA LYS A 201 2.67 -7.57 -27.48
C LYS A 201 1.47 -8.49 -27.33
N LYS A 202 0.93 -8.58 -26.11
CA LYS A 202 -0.35 -9.20 -25.80
C LYS A 202 -1.30 -8.09 -25.34
N CYS A 203 -2.42 -7.91 -26.05
CA CYS A 203 -3.46 -7.00 -25.58
C CYS A 203 -4.37 -7.74 -24.61
N GLY A 204 -4.58 -7.17 -23.42
CA GLY A 204 -5.56 -7.69 -22.46
C GLY A 204 -6.95 -7.11 -22.72
N ASN A 205 -7.98 -7.72 -22.13
CA ASN A 205 -9.36 -7.25 -22.31
C ASN A 205 -9.61 -5.86 -21.68
N LYS A 206 -8.89 -5.50 -20.61
CA LYS A 206 -8.94 -4.18 -19.95
C LYS A 206 -10.37 -3.69 -19.67
N GLU A 207 -11.24 -4.59 -19.20
CA GLU A 207 -12.68 -4.32 -19.02
C GLU A 207 -12.95 -3.23 -17.97
N ASN A 208 -12.08 -3.17 -16.95
CA ASN A 208 -12.18 -2.26 -15.82
C ASN A 208 -10.92 -1.42 -15.66
N LYS A 209 -11.10 -0.19 -15.17
CA LYS A 209 -10.03 0.67 -14.69
C LYS A 209 -10.33 1.17 -13.29
N THR A 210 -9.28 1.38 -12.51
CA THR A 210 -9.38 2.06 -11.22
C THR A 210 -9.25 3.55 -11.42
N VAL A 211 -10.20 4.33 -10.90
CA VAL A 211 -10.14 5.79 -10.92
C VAL A 211 -10.30 6.32 -9.50
N TYR A 212 -9.69 7.47 -9.24
CA TYR A 212 -10.01 8.24 -8.05
C TYR A 212 -11.39 8.85 -8.23
N GLN A 213 -12.32 8.57 -7.31
CA GLN A 213 -13.59 9.26 -7.21
C GLN A 213 -13.47 10.23 -6.03
N GLY A 214 -13.60 11.53 -6.29
CA GLY A 214 -13.63 12.55 -5.24
C GLY A 214 -14.78 12.32 -4.25
N ASN A 215 -14.79 13.06 -3.13
CA ASN A 215 -15.81 12.93 -2.10
C ASN A 215 -17.24 13.04 -2.66
N ASN A 216 -18.00 11.93 -2.63
CA ASN A 216 -19.45 11.98 -2.69
C ASN A 216 -19.95 12.32 -1.28
N SER A 217 -20.64 13.44 -1.16
CA SER A 217 -21.12 14.11 0.06
C SER A 217 -22.11 13.31 0.94
N GLN A 218 -22.19 11.98 0.79
CA GLN A 218 -23.06 11.12 1.59
C GLN A 218 -22.35 9.96 2.32
N LYS A 219 -21.05 9.72 2.09
CA LYS A 219 -20.29 8.72 2.87
C LYS A 219 -18.87 9.22 3.14
N SER A 220 -18.50 9.31 4.41
CA SER A 220 -17.17 9.71 4.90
C SER A 220 -16.11 8.61 4.68
N GLN A 221 -16.00 8.10 3.46
CA GLN A 221 -15.06 7.04 3.10
C GLN A 221 -14.67 7.23 1.62
N PHE A 222 -13.38 7.43 1.35
CA PHE A 222 -12.85 7.54 0.00
C PHE A 222 -12.95 6.18 -0.70
N PHE A 223 -13.64 6.11 -1.83
CA PHE A 223 -13.80 4.89 -2.62
C PHE A 223 -12.96 4.96 -3.88
N LEU A 224 -12.02 4.03 -4.04
CA LEU A 224 -11.53 3.65 -5.36
C LEU A 224 -12.66 2.92 -6.09
N GLY A 225 -13.08 3.46 -7.23
CA GLY A 225 -14.12 2.85 -8.05
C GLY A 225 -13.52 2.01 -9.17
N LEU A 226 -14.01 0.78 -9.36
CA LEU A 226 -13.90 0.07 -10.63
C LEU A 226 -14.96 0.63 -11.57
N VAL A 227 -14.54 1.17 -12.70
CA VAL A 227 -15.47 1.68 -13.74
C VAL A 227 -15.41 0.74 -14.93
N ASN A 228 -16.55 0.14 -15.28
CA ASN A 228 -16.70 -0.66 -16.49
C ASN A 228 -16.78 0.25 -17.72
N ARG A 229 -16.00 -0.08 -18.76
CA ARG A 229 -15.88 0.74 -19.97
C ARG A 229 -17.20 0.95 -20.71
N SER A 230 -18.14 0.00 -20.63
CA SER A 230 -19.43 0.07 -21.32
C SER A 230 -20.32 1.25 -20.88
N GLN A 231 -20.13 1.77 -19.67
CA GLN A 231 -20.95 2.88 -19.14
C GLN A 231 -20.46 4.28 -19.54
N GLN A 232 -19.23 4.45 -20.05
CA GLN A 232 -18.72 5.77 -20.46
C GLN A 232 -19.18 6.23 -21.85
N PHE A 233 -19.66 5.34 -22.71
CA PHE A 233 -20.07 5.71 -24.08
C PHE A 233 -21.42 6.43 -24.18
N ASN A 234 -22.26 6.40 -23.13
CA ASN A 234 -23.57 7.07 -23.15
C ASN A 234 -23.56 8.52 -22.64
N ARG A 235 -22.40 9.07 -22.24
CA ARG A 235 -22.29 10.48 -21.76
C ARG A 235 -21.69 11.47 -22.75
N TRP A 236 -21.30 11.01 -23.96
CA TRP A 236 -20.73 11.86 -25.02
C TRP A 236 -21.64 11.99 -26.25
N ARG A 237 -22.95 11.82 -26.06
CA ARG A 237 -23.98 12.16 -27.06
C ARG A 237 -24.99 13.12 -26.42
N HIS A 238 -24.59 14.36 -26.21
CA HIS A 238 -25.44 15.56 -26.22
C HIS A 238 -24.56 16.79 -26.40
#